data_AF-A0A3B9SUQ0-F1
#
_entry.id   AF-A0A3B9SUQ0-F1
#
_cell.length_a   1.000
_cell.length_b   1.000
_cell.length_c   1.000
_cell.angle_alpha   90.00
_cell.angle_beta   90.00
_cell.angle_gamma   90.00
#
_symmetry.space_group_name_H-M   'P 1'
#
loop_
_entity.id
_entity.type
_entity.pdbx_description
1 polymer ?
#
loop_
_entity_poly.entity_id
_entity_poly.type
_entity_poly.pdbx_seq_one_letter_code
_entity_poly.pdbx_strand_id
1 'polypeptide(L)'
;MGLNVPKEVSFDAYDLLVDEEIIEYIHEGDDAALEYLIDKYKNFVRAKARSYFLIGADKEDIYQEGMIGLYKAIRDFKMDKLSSFRAFAELC
;
A
#
# COMPACT_ATOMS: atom_id res chain seq x y z
N MET A 1 18.11 -2.04 28.06
CA MET A 1 17.01 -2.39 27.14
C MET A 1 17.03 -1.35 26.04
N GLY A 2 17.50 -1.74 24.86
CA GLY A 2 17.62 -0.83 23.72
C GLY A 2 16.24 -0.32 23.34
N LEU A 3 16.04 0.99 23.47
CA LEU A 3 14.87 1.67 22.96
C LEU A 3 14.85 1.45 21.45
N ASN A 4 13.78 0.81 20.96
CA ASN A 4 13.48 0.68 19.56
C ASN A 4 13.20 2.10 19.04
N VAL A 5 14.22 2.73 18.47
CA VAL A 5 14.06 3.99 17.76
C VAL A 5 13.24 3.64 16.51
N PRO A 6 12.07 4.26 16.27
CA PRO A 6 11.46 4.17 14.95
C PRO A 6 12.50 4.72 13.99
N LYS A 7 13.00 3.88 13.09
CA LYS A 7 13.75 4.40 11.94
C LYS A 7 12.77 5.36 11.27
N GLU A 8 13.02 6.65 11.38
CA GLU A 8 12.47 7.62 10.44
C GLU A 8 13.09 7.25 9.09
N VAL A 9 12.43 6.35 8.36
CA VAL A 9 12.78 6.04 6.99
C VAL A 9 12.44 7.31 6.23
N SER A 10 13.47 8.09 5.90
CA SER A 10 13.33 9.32 5.12
C SER A 10 12.85 8.94 3.72
N PHE A 11 11.54 9.01 3.51
CA PHE A 11 10.89 8.69 2.24
C PHE A 11 10.94 9.83 1.21
N ASP A 12 11.68 10.90 1.51
CA ASP A 12 11.72 12.14 0.73
C ASP A 12 12.06 11.92 -0.77
N ALA A 13 12.77 10.83 -1.08
CA ALA A 13 13.12 10.44 -2.44
C ALA A 13 11.91 9.97 -3.27
N TYR A 14 10.91 9.34 -2.64
CA TYR A 14 9.73 8.78 -3.34
C TYR A 14 8.60 9.81 -3.50
N ASP A 15 8.57 10.88 -2.70
CA ASP A 15 7.53 11.91 -2.76
C ASP A 15 7.46 12.65 -4.11
N LEU A 16 8.57 12.65 -4.85
CA LEU A 16 8.66 13.28 -6.17
C LEU A 16 8.33 12.33 -7.33
N LEU A 17 8.13 11.04 -7.05
CA LEU A 17 7.88 10.01 -8.03
C LEU A 17 6.38 9.71 -8.14
N VAL A 18 5.93 9.29 -9.32
CA VAL A 18 4.57 8.73 -9.46
C VAL A 18 4.53 7.31 -8.91
N ASP A 19 3.33 6.83 -8.54
CA ASP A 19 3.16 5.52 -7.93
C ASP A 19 3.73 4.39 -8.81
N GLU A 20 3.58 4.52 -10.12
CA GLU A 20 4.08 3.54 -11.07
C GLU A 20 5.61 3.48 -11.12
N GLU A 21 6.31 4.61 -10.97
CA GLU A 21 7.78 4.63 -10.89
C GLU A 21 8.26 3.96 -9.61
N ILE A 22 7.55 4.17 -8.50
CA ILE A 22 7.87 3.54 -7.21
C ILE A 22 7.66 2.02 -7.29
N ILE A 23 6.64 1.56 -8.02
CA ILE A 23 6.39 0.12 -8.22
C ILE A 23 7.52 -0.55 -8.99
N GLU A 24 8.14 0.11 -9.97
CA GLU A 24 9.29 -0.45 -10.67
C GLU A 24 10.45 -0.71 -9.70
N TYR A 25 10.75 0.21 -8.77
CA TYR A 25 11.75 -0.03 -7.72
C TYR A 25 11.37 -1.22 -6.82
N ILE A 26 10.08 -1.40 -6.53
CA ILE A 26 9.60 -2.57 -5.76
C ILE A 26 9.85 -3.87 -6.53
N HIS A 27 9.64 -3.88 -7.85
CA HIS A 27 9.94 -5.05 -8.69
C HIS A 27 11.44 -5.33 -8.79
N GLU A 28 12.28 -4.30 -8.65
CA GLU A 28 13.74 -4.43 -8.53
C GLU A 28 14.20 -4.88 -7.12
N GLY A 29 13.28 -4.99 -6.16
CA GLY A 29 13.54 -5.48 -4.79
C GLY A 29 13.76 -4.38 -3.75
N ASP A 30 13.34 -3.15 -4.01
CA ASP A 30 13.40 -2.06 -3.03
C ASP A 30 12.25 -2.19 -1.99
N ASP A 31 12.57 -2.78 -0.84
CA ASP A 31 11.63 -2.93 0.28
C ASP A 31 11.21 -1.57 0.88
N ALA A 32 12.03 -0.52 0.76
CA ALA A 32 11.69 0.81 1.29
C ALA A 32 10.65 1.51 0.40
N ALA A 33 10.73 1.32 -0.92
CA ALA A 33 9.70 1.75 -1.86
C ALA A 33 8.35 1.07 -1.57
N LEU A 34 8.39 -0.23 -1.21
CA LEU A 34 7.20 -0.99 -0.81
C LEU A 34 6.59 -0.45 0.48
N GLU A 35 7.41 -0.23 1.50
CA GLU A 35 6.97 0.33 2.77
C GLU A 35 6.34 1.73 2.57
N TYR A 36 6.95 2.55 1.71
CA TYR A 36 6.41 3.86 1.35
C TYR A 36 5.01 3.79 0.73
N LEU A 37 4.80 2.95 -0.29
CA LEU A 37 3.47 2.83 -0.91
C LEU A 37 2.43 2.23 0.04
N ILE A 38 2.81 1.26 0.87
CA ILE A 38 1.92 0.73 1.91
C ILE A 38 1.50 1.86 2.85
N ASP A 39 2.44 2.70 3.30
CA ASP A 39 2.13 3.80 4.21
C ASP A 39 1.24 4.87 3.56
N LYS A 40 1.54 5.22 2.31
CA LYS A 40 0.77 6.18 1.49
C LYS A 40 -0.69 5.75 1.33
N TYR A 41 -0.95 4.45 1.14
CA TYR A 41 -2.30 3.91 0.89
C TYR A 41 -3.00 3.35 2.12
N LYS A 42 -2.34 3.20 3.28
CA LYS A 42 -2.96 2.61 4.49
C LYS A 42 -4.25 3.31 4.92
N ASN A 43 -4.32 4.64 4.78
CA ASN A 43 -5.49 5.43 5.16
C ASN A 43 -6.65 5.27 4.15
N PHE A 44 -6.31 5.04 2.88
CA PHE A 44 -7.29 4.69 1.85
C PHE A 44 -7.97 3.36 2.18
N VAL A 45 -7.18 2.32 2.52
CA VAL A 45 -7.70 1.01 2.94
C VAL A 45 -8.56 1.14 4.20
N ARG A 46 -8.08 1.89 5.20
CA ARG A 46 -8.83 2.14 6.44
C ARG A 46 -10.18 2.81 6.18
N ALA A 47 -10.24 3.78 5.27
CA ALA A 47 -11.49 4.45 4.90
C ALA A 47 -12.48 3.48 4.23
N LYS A 48 -12.01 2.61 3.34
CA LYS A 48 -12.82 1.59 2.67
C LYS A 48 -13.34 0.54 3.66
N ALA A 49 -12.49 0.00 4.54
CA ALA A 49 -12.88 -0.97 5.56
C ALA A 49 -14.00 -0.45 6.49
N ARG A 50 -14.01 0.86 6.78
CA ARG A 50 -15.10 1.49 7.55
C ARG A 50 -16.46 1.47 6.82
N SER A 51 -16.48 1.53 5.50
CA SER A 51 -17.73 1.50 4.72
C SER A 51 -18.34 0.11 4.55
N TYR A 52 -17.53 -0.95 4.57
CA TYR A 52 -18.02 -2.33 4.42
C TYR A 52 -18.57 -2.90 5.72
N PHE A 53 -19.78 -3.44 5.70
CA PHE A 53 -20.32 -4.20 6.83
C PHE A 53 -20.36 -5.67 6.44
N LEU A 54 -19.58 -6.50 7.14
CA LEU A 54 -19.60 -7.95 6.97
C LEU A 54 -20.20 -8.57 8.22
N ILE A 55 -21.27 -9.35 8.06
CA ILE A 55 -21.94 -10.02 9.18
C ILE A 55 -20.95 -11.03 9.77
N GLY A 56 -20.57 -10.84 11.03
CA GLY A 56 -19.70 -11.76 11.77
C GLY A 56 -18.19 -11.53 11.61
N ALA A 57 -17.74 -10.47 10.93
CA ALA A 57 -16.33 -10.08 10.88
C ALA A 57 -16.10 -8.73 11.57
N ASP A 58 -14.97 -8.58 12.27
CA ASP A 58 -14.59 -7.30 12.87
C ASP A 58 -14.10 -6.33 11.78
N LYS A 59 -14.21 -5.04 12.04
CA LYS A 59 -13.65 -3.98 11.19
C LYS A 59 -12.14 -4.12 11.03
N GLU A 60 -11.46 -4.61 12.06
CA GLU A 60 -10.02 -4.89 11.98
C GLU A 60 -9.72 -6.06 11.02
N ASP A 61 -10.55 -7.10 10.95
CA ASP A 61 -10.37 -8.20 9.99
C ASP A 61 -10.52 -7.70 8.55
N ILE A 62 -11.54 -6.86 8.30
CA ILE A 62 -11.76 -6.24 6.98
C ILE A 62 -10.57 -5.34 6.60
N TYR A 63 -10.04 -4.59 7.57
CA TYR A 63 -8.86 -3.76 7.34
C TYR A 63 -7.63 -4.60 7.00
N GLN A 64 -7.37 -5.68 7.74
CA GLN A 64 -6.24 -6.58 7.47
C GLN A 64 -6.34 -7.22 6.08
N GLU A 65 -7.51 -7.75 5.71
CA GLU A 65 -7.75 -8.30 4.37
C GLU A 65 -7.56 -7.24 3.27
N GLY A 66 -8.00 -6.00 3.52
CA GLY A 66 -7.75 -4.88 2.63
C GLY A 66 -6.26 -4.54 2.47
N MET A 67 -5.48 -4.61 3.55
CA MET A 67 -4.03 -4.40 3.50
C MET A 67 -3.32 -5.54 2.74
N ILE A 68 -3.78 -6.78 2.89
CA ILE A 68 -3.31 -7.93 2.11
C ILE A 68 -3.63 -7.73 0.62
N GLY A 69 -4.84 -7.24 0.31
CA GLY A 69 -5.26 -6.88 -1.05
C GLY A 69 -4.37 -5.80 -1.66
N LEU A 70 -4.11 -4.72 -0.92
CA LEU A 70 -3.20 -3.65 -1.32
C LEU A 70 -1.79 -4.19 -1.61
N TYR A 71 -1.23 -5.00 -0.72
CA TYR A 71 0.10 -5.59 -0.92
C TYR A 71 0.17 -6.42 -2.21
N LYS A 72 -0.83 -7.27 -2.46
CA LYS A 72 -0.92 -8.04 -3.69
C LYS A 72 -1.06 -7.13 -4.90
N ALA A 73 -1.86 -6.07 -4.80
CA ALA A 73 -2.06 -5.11 -5.87
C ALA A 73 -0.75 -4.40 -6.24
N ILE A 74 0.03 -3.94 -5.26
CA ILE A 74 1.36 -3.31 -5.48
C ILE A 74 2.30 -4.30 -6.18
N ARG A 75 2.39 -5.53 -5.65
CA ARG A 75 3.31 -6.56 -6.17
C ARG A 75 2.95 -7.02 -7.59
N ASP A 76 1.66 -7.18 -7.87
CA ASP A 76 1.17 -7.79 -9.12
C ASP A 76 0.80 -6.75 -10.19
N PHE A 77 0.85 -5.45 -9.88
CA PHE A 77 0.59 -4.37 -10.84
C PHE A 77 1.61 -4.44 -11.99
N LYS A 78 1.14 -4.20 -13.22
CA LYS A 78 1.99 -4.11 -14.40
C LYS A 78 1.65 -2.81 -15.11
N MET A 79 2.70 -2.04 -15.43
CA MET A 79 2.62 -0.73 -16.09
C MET A 79 2.04 -0.80 -17.53
N ASP A 80 1.77 -2.01 -18.06
CA ASP A 80 1.26 -2.21 -19.42
C ASP A 80 -0.24 -1.92 -19.57
N LYS A 81 -0.96 -1.70 -18.46
CA LYS A 81 -2.38 -1.36 -18.47
C LYS A 81 -2.57 0.16 -18.40
N LEU A 82 -3.43 0.70 -19.27
CA LEU A 82 -3.78 2.14 -19.40
C LEU A 82 -4.40 2.79 -18.14
N SER A 83 -4.35 2.15 -16.97
CA SER A 83 -4.90 2.65 -15.71
C SER A 83 -3.78 2.94 -14.72
N SER A 84 -3.87 4.08 -14.03
CA SER A 84 -2.96 4.36 -12.92
C SER A 84 -3.07 3.31 -11.82
N PHE A 85 -1.99 3.14 -11.05
CA PHE A 85 -1.97 2.23 -9.92
C PHE A 85 -3.11 2.54 -8.93
N ARG A 86 -3.38 3.83 -8.67
CA ARG A 86 -4.50 4.24 -7.82
C ARG A 86 -5.84 3.71 -8.30
N ALA A 87 -6.12 3.79 -9.61
CA ALA A 87 -7.36 3.28 -10.17
C ALA A 87 -7.45 1.76 -10.07
N PHE A 88 -6.32 1.06 -10.21
CA PHE A 88 -6.23 -0.39 -10.01
C PHE A 88 -6.46 -0.79 -8.54
N ALA A 89 -5.81 -0.10 -7.59
CA ALA A 89 -5.96 -0.32 -6.16
C ALA A 89 -7.38 -0.02 -5.65
N GLU A 90 -8.15 0.81 -6.36
CA GLU A 90 -9.57 1.04 -6.07
C GLU A 90 -10.49 -0.15 -6.43
N LEU A 91 -10.04 -1.05 -7.30
CA LEU A 91 -10.81 -2.20 -7.78
C LEU A 91 -10.54 -3.50 -6.99
N CYS A 92 -9.45 -3.54 -6.23
CA CYS A 92 -9.06 -4.68 -5.39
C CYS A 92 -9.68 -4.61 -3.99
#